data_AF-A0AAW4KST4-F1
#
_entry.id   AF-A0AAW4KST4-F1
#
_cell.length_a   1.000
_cell.length_b   1.000
_cell.length_c   1.000
_cell.angle_alpha   90.00
_cell.angle_beta   90.00
_cell.angle_gamma   90.00
#
_symmetry.space_group_name_H-M   'P 1'
#
loop_
_entity.id
_entity.type
_entity.pdbx_description
1 polymer ?
#
loop_
_entity_poly.entity_id
_entity_poly.type
_entity_poly.pdbx_seq_one_letter_code
_entity_poly.pdbx_strand_id
1 'polypeptide(L)'
;HYLNRLEPLTLLSALAVSTRHIGLVGTLTTSYNSPYNVARRLASLDLISKGRAGWNVVTSGDAGTAGNYSRDEHYDYATRYGRAAEHVQVVQGLW
;
A
#
# COMPACT_ATOMS: atom_id res chain seq x y z
N HIS A 1 16.65 7.51 11.38
CA HIS A 1 15.18 7.36 11.44
C HIS A 1 14.54 8.55 10.72
N TYR A 2 13.78 8.31 9.64
CA TYR A 2 13.05 9.38 8.93
C TYR A 2 11.81 9.75 9.76
N LEU A 3 11.95 10.79 10.59
CA LEU A 3 11.02 11.13 11.68
C LEU A 3 9.69 11.75 11.24
N ASN A 4 9.45 12.02 9.96
CA ASN A 4 8.15 12.50 9.47
C ASN A 4 7.91 12.09 8.03
N ARG A 5 7.24 10.95 7.81
CA ARG A 5 6.59 10.66 6.54
C ARG A 5 5.09 10.63 6.80
N LEU A 6 4.36 11.55 6.16
CA LEU A 6 2.91 11.42 6.08
C LEU A 6 2.56 10.08 5.46
N GLU A 7 1.49 9.47 5.95
CA GLU A 7 0.94 8.27 5.32
C GLU A 7 0.64 8.58 3.84
N PRO A 8 1.12 7.74 2.90
CA PRO A 8 1.17 8.12 1.49
C PRO A 8 -0.21 8.35 0.88
N LEU A 9 -1.24 7.57 1.19
CA LEU A 9 -2.56 7.76 0.59
C LEU A 9 -3.24 9.04 1.09
N THR A 10 -3.01 9.43 2.33
CA THR A 10 -3.47 10.70 2.90
C THR A 10 -2.83 11.88 2.16
N LEU A 11 -1.50 11.85 1.96
CA LEU A 11 -0.79 12.87 1.21
C LEU A 11 -1.23 12.91 -0.26
N LEU A 12 -1.32 11.75 -0.92
CA LEU A 12 -1.72 11.67 -2.33
C LEU A 12 -3.16 12.13 -2.54
N SER A 13 -4.07 11.89 -1.59
CA SER A 13 -5.45 12.40 -1.65
C SER A 13 -5.49 13.93 -1.62
N ALA A 14 -4.62 14.57 -0.82
CA ALA A 14 -4.49 16.02 -0.81
C ALA A 14 -3.91 16.55 -2.14
N LEU A 15 -2.93 15.86 -2.72
CA LEU A 15 -2.34 16.23 -4.02
C LEU A 15 -3.29 15.98 -5.20
N ALA A 16 -4.22 15.03 -5.07
CA ALA A 16 -5.14 14.65 -6.13
C ALA A 16 -6.02 15.83 -6.58
N VAL A 17 -6.47 16.67 -5.65
CA VAL A 17 -7.31 17.83 -5.97
C VAL A 17 -6.52 19.05 -6.45
N SER A 18 -5.22 19.12 -6.17
CA SER A 18 -4.33 20.23 -6.57
C SER A 18 -3.56 19.97 -7.87
N THR A 19 -3.73 18.81 -8.49
CA THR A 19 -3.01 18.40 -9.72
C THR A 19 -3.96 17.85 -10.77
N ARG A 20 -3.58 17.89 -12.05
CA ARG A 20 -4.43 17.43 -13.16
C ARG A 20 -3.94 16.20 -13.92
N HIS A 21 -2.63 16.08 -14.15
CA HIS A 21 -2.08 15.09 -15.08
C HIS A 21 -1.07 14.12 -14.46
N ILE A 22 -0.43 14.49 -13.35
CA ILE A 22 0.62 13.66 -12.75
C ILE A 22 0.03 12.40 -12.08
N GLY A 23 0.67 11.25 -12.27
CA GLY A 23 0.29 10.00 -11.59
C GLY A 23 0.57 10.06 -10.09
N LEU A 24 -0.28 9.42 -9.29
CA LEU A 24 -0.24 9.42 -7.83
C LEU A 24 -0.03 7.99 -7.32
N VAL A 25 1.24 7.59 -7.22
CA VAL A 25 1.62 6.22 -6.88
C VAL A 25 2.05 6.12 -5.42
N GLY A 26 1.26 5.39 -4.62
CA GLY A 26 1.55 5.14 -3.21
C GLY A 26 2.24 3.79 -3.01
N THR A 27 3.18 3.71 -2.07
CA THR A 27 3.74 2.43 -1.61
C THR A 27 2.90 1.88 -0.47
N LEU A 28 2.30 0.70 -0.65
CA LEU A 28 1.60 -0.02 0.41
C LEU A 28 2.10 -1.45 0.51
N THR A 29 2.33 -1.90 1.74
CA THR A 29 2.83 -3.25 1.99
C THR A 29 1.72 -4.30 2.06
N THR A 30 1.92 -5.45 1.44
CA THR A 30 1.04 -6.63 1.55
C THR A 30 1.25 -7.42 2.84
N SER A 31 2.36 -7.16 3.56
CA SER A 31 2.75 -7.95 4.74
C SER A 31 1.79 -7.79 5.91
N TYR A 32 1.21 -6.60 6.08
CA TYR A 32 0.41 -6.25 7.25
C TYR A 32 -0.93 -5.60 6.94
N ASN A 33 -1.17 -5.22 5.69
CA ASN A 33 -2.48 -4.72 5.31
C ASN A 33 -3.41 -5.89 4.97
N SER A 34 -4.69 -5.71 5.28
CA SER A 34 -5.75 -6.54 4.67
C SER A 34 -5.95 -6.14 3.20
N PRO A 35 -6.10 -7.11 2.28
CA PRO A 35 -6.32 -6.83 0.86
C PRO A 35 -7.59 -6.03 0.61
N TYR A 36 -8.68 -6.30 1.34
CA TYR A 36 -9.91 -5.53 1.23
C TYR A 36 -9.68 -4.03 1.53
N ASN A 37 -8.90 -3.73 2.58
CA ASN A 37 -8.61 -2.35 2.94
C ASN A 37 -7.71 -1.68 1.90
N VAL A 38 -6.76 -2.41 1.29
CA VAL A 38 -5.92 -1.88 0.21
C VAL A 38 -6.77 -1.56 -1.01
N ALA A 39 -7.61 -2.51 -1.46
CA ALA A 39 -8.50 -2.34 -2.60
C ALA A 39 -9.40 -1.11 -2.44
N ARG A 40 -10.06 -0.97 -1.29
CA ARG A 40 -10.95 0.16 -1.00
C ARG A 40 -10.22 1.51 -0.99
N ARG A 41 -9.05 1.59 -0.34
CA ARG A 41 -8.29 2.85 -0.22
C ARG A 41 -7.72 3.29 -1.57
N LEU A 42 -7.21 2.35 -2.37
CA LEU A 42 -6.72 2.65 -3.73
C LEU A 42 -7.86 3.04 -4.67
N ALA A 43 -8.99 2.33 -4.67
CA ALA A 43 -10.17 2.70 -5.46
C ALA A 43 -10.69 4.09 -5.08
N SER A 44 -10.66 4.45 -3.78
CA SER A 44 -11.04 5.79 -3.32
C SER A 44 -10.09 6.86 -3.89
N LEU A 45 -8.77 6.63 -3.84
CA LEU A 45 -7.79 7.54 -4.45
C LEU A 45 -7.98 7.63 -5.97
N ASP A 46 -8.31 6.52 -6.63
CA ASP A 46 -8.55 6.50 -8.07
C ASP A 46 -9.74 7.39 -8.46
N LEU A 47 -10.85 7.28 -7.73
CA LEU A 47 -12.03 8.13 -7.90
C LEU A 47 -11.71 9.62 -7.65
N ILE A 48 -11.04 9.94 -6.55
CA ILE A 48 -10.67 11.33 -6.22
C ILE A 48 -9.73 11.91 -7.27
N SER A 49 -8.76 11.11 -7.74
CA SER A 49 -7.75 11.54 -8.68
C SER A 49 -8.17 11.47 -10.15
N LYS A 50 -9.34 10.88 -10.45
CA LYS A 50 -9.88 10.64 -11.80
C LYS A 50 -8.99 9.71 -12.62
N GLY A 51 -8.70 8.52 -12.11
CA GLY A 51 -7.97 7.49 -12.85
C GLY A 51 -6.44 7.63 -12.82
N ARG A 52 -5.89 8.35 -11.82
CA ARG A 52 -4.44 8.61 -11.72
C ARG A 52 -3.77 7.87 -10.58
N ALA A 53 -4.49 7.01 -9.86
CA ALA A 53 -3.93 6.29 -8.73
C ALA A 53 -3.03 5.15 -9.22
N GLY A 54 -1.97 4.88 -8.46
CA GLY A 54 -1.14 3.70 -8.66
C GLY A 54 -0.68 3.12 -7.33
N TRP A 55 -0.28 1.85 -7.38
CA TRP A 55 0.19 1.11 -6.23
C TRP A 55 1.57 0.50 -6.51
N ASN A 56 2.56 0.93 -5.73
CA ASN A 56 3.84 0.24 -5.60
C ASN A 56 3.70 -0.86 -4.54
N VAL A 57 3.55 -2.10 -4.99
CA VAL A 57 3.39 -3.30 -4.15
C VAL A 57 4.72 -3.66 -3.52
N VAL A 58 4.79 -3.72 -2.19
CA VAL A 58 5.99 -4.13 -1.47
C VAL A 58 5.69 -5.14 -0.37
N THR A 59 6.68 -5.96 -0.03
CA THR A 59 6.69 -6.73 1.21
C THR A 59 7.58 -6.00 2.21
N SER A 60 7.14 -5.84 3.46
CA SER A 60 7.90 -5.12 4.48
C SER A 60 9.26 -5.79 4.68
N GLY A 61 10.34 -5.03 4.58
CA GLY A 61 11.72 -5.54 4.65
C GLY A 61 12.55 -5.01 5.82
N ASP A 62 12.12 -3.92 6.45
CA ASP A 62 12.80 -3.34 7.62
C ASP A 62 12.51 -4.18 8.87
N ALA A 63 13.53 -4.80 9.47
CA ALA A 63 13.38 -5.76 10.56
C ALA A 63 12.63 -5.19 11.78
N GLY A 64 12.84 -3.91 12.11
CA GLY A 64 12.18 -3.26 13.25
C GLY A 64 10.66 -3.10 13.07
N THR A 65 10.16 -3.15 11.83
CA THR A 65 8.74 -3.00 11.54
C THR A 65 7.91 -4.17 12.06
N ALA A 66 8.47 -5.39 12.15
CA ALA A 66 7.72 -6.57 12.60
C ALA A 66 7.19 -6.42 14.03
N GLY A 67 7.98 -5.82 14.92
CA GLY A 67 7.59 -5.58 16.31
C GLY A 67 6.35 -4.69 16.45
N ASN A 68 6.12 -3.76 15.51
CA ASN A 68 4.93 -2.91 15.50
C ASN A 68 3.64 -3.67 15.14
N TYR A 69 3.77 -4.89 14.62
CA TYR A 69 2.67 -5.78 14.25
C TYR A 69 2.64 -7.05 15.11
N SER A 70 3.17 -6.96 16.34
CA SER A 70 3.20 -8.06 17.31
C SER A 70 3.86 -9.34 16.77
N ARG A 71 4.98 -9.16 16.06
CA ARG A 71 5.82 -10.25 15.54
C ARG A 71 7.27 -10.01 15.89
N ASP A 72 7.96 -11.09 16.26
CA ASP A 72 9.40 -11.05 16.52
C ASP A 72 10.18 -10.78 15.23
N GLU A 73 9.74 -11.36 14.11
CA GLU A 73 10.35 -11.18 12.79
C GLU A 73 9.31 -11.18 11.65
N HIS A 74 9.75 -10.72 10.48
CA HIS A 74 8.99 -10.91 9.24
C HIS A 74 8.89 -12.39 8.89
N TYR A 75 7.86 -12.75 8.13
CA TYR A 75 7.90 -14.03 7.42
C TYR A 75 9.12 -14.10 6.50
N ASP A 76 9.57 -15.32 6.21
CA ASP A 76 10.64 -15.56 5.25
C ASP A 76 10.29 -15.00 3.86
N TYR A 77 11.29 -14.86 3.01
CA TYR A 77 11.13 -14.29 1.67
C TYR A 77 10.07 -15.02 0.83
N ALA A 78 10.12 -16.35 0.79
CA ALA A 78 9.20 -17.13 -0.06
C ALA A 78 7.75 -16.97 0.43
N THR A 79 7.53 -17.05 1.74
CA THR A 79 6.21 -16.84 2.34
C THR A 79 5.70 -15.42 2.10
N ARG A 80 6.54 -14.38 2.25
CA ARG A 80 6.13 -12.99 2.01
C ARG A 80 5.69 -12.77 0.56
N TYR A 81 6.43 -13.30 -0.41
CA TYR A 81 6.11 -13.13 -1.83
C TYR A 81 4.94 -14.00 -2.28
N GLY A 82 4.79 -15.21 -1.75
CA GLY A 82 3.59 -16.04 -1.98
C GLY A 82 2.32 -15.34 -1.51
N ARG A 83 2.34 -14.80 -0.28
CA ARG A 83 1.23 -14.00 0.26
C ARG A 83 1.01 -12.70 -0.52
N ALA A 84 2.06 -12.06 -1.01
CA ALA A 84 1.91 -10.86 -1.83
C ALA A 84 1.20 -11.15 -3.16
N ALA A 85 1.50 -12.29 -3.80
CA ALA A 85 0.83 -12.71 -5.02
C ALA A 85 -0.68 -12.94 -4.78
N GLU A 86 -1.04 -13.71 -3.76
CA GLU A 86 -2.45 -13.92 -3.37
C GLU A 86 -3.14 -12.60 -3.01
N HIS A 87 -2.47 -11.73 -2.25
CA HIS A 87 -3.00 -10.43 -1.86
C HIS A 87 -3.35 -9.56 -3.09
N VAL A 88 -2.47 -9.52 -4.09
CA VAL A 88 -2.73 -8.80 -5.35
C VAL A 88 -3.91 -9.43 -6.10
N GLN A 89 -4.01 -10.77 -6.14
CA GLN A 89 -5.16 -11.45 -6.76
C GLN A 89 -6.49 -11.07 -6.08
N VAL A 90 -6.52 -11.05 -4.74
CA VAL A 90 -7.73 -10.64 -4.00
C VAL A 90 -8.08 -9.18 -4.27
N VAL A 91 -7.09 -8.28 -4.28
CA VAL A 91 -7.32 -6.85 -4.60
C VAL A 91 -7.88 -6.70 -6.01
N GLN A 92 -7.30 -7.39 -7.00
CA GLN A 92 -7.79 -7.38 -8.38
C GLN A 92 -9.19 -7.96 -8.52
N GLY A 93 -9.54 -8.99 -7.75
CA GLY A 93 -10.89 -9.57 -7.76
C GLY A 93 -11.97 -8.72 -7.08
N LEU A 94 -11.58 -7.70 -6.32
CA LEU A 94 -12.49 -6.75 -5.66
C LEU A 94 -12.75 -5.48 -6.48
N TRP A 95 -11.94 -5.22 -7.51
CA TRP A 95 -12.12 -4.12 -8.46
C TRP A 95 -12.99 -4.55 -9.64
#